data_AF-A0A831LR63-F1
#
_entry.id   AF-A0A831LR63-F1
#
_cell.length_a   1.000
_cell.length_b   1.000
_cell.length_c   1.000
_cell.angle_alpha   90.00
_cell.angle_beta   90.00
_cell.angle_gamma   90.00
#
_symmetry.space_group_name_H-M   'P 1'
#
loop_
_entity.id
_entity.type
_entity.pdbx_description
1 polymer ?
#
loop_
_entity_poly.entity_id
_entity_poly.type
_entity_poly.pdbx_seq_one_letter_code
_entity_poly.pdbx_strand_id
1 'polypeptide(L)' 'DFLDAMEKNREPLVTGEDGRRTVELFTAIYRSTRDNMPVKFPLEPENKNDMDGRLNL' A
#
# COMPACT_ATOMS: atom_id res chain seq x y z
N ASP A 1 -10.09 -18.25 4.03
CA ASP A 1 -10.99 -17.18 3.54
C ASP A 1 -10.76 -16.88 2.07
N PHE A 2 -9.61 -16.33 1.67
CA PHE A 2 -9.33 -15.98 0.26
C PHE A 2 -9.64 -17.10 -0.77
N LEU A 3 -9.14 -18.31 -0.57
CA LEU A 3 -9.41 -19.44 -1.48
C LEU A 3 -10.91 -19.79 -1.55
N ASP A 4 -11.58 -19.80 -0.39
CA ASP A 4 -13.04 -20.02 -0.31
C ASP A 4 -13.82 -18.90 -1.00
N ALA A 5 -13.31 -17.66 -0.96
CA ALA A 5 -13.91 -16.52 -1.63
C ALA A 5 -13.85 -16.68 -3.15
N MET A 6 -12.72 -17.17 -3.68
CA MET A 6 -12.56 -17.48 -5.10
C MET A 6 -13.52 -18.59 -5.56
N GLU A 7 -13.58 -19.70 -4.83
CA GLU A 7 -14.46 -20.83 -5.17
C GLU A 7 -15.95 -20.43 -5.17
N LYS A 8 -16.34 -19.58 -4.21
CA LYS A 8 -17.73 -19.12 -4.05
C LYS A 8 -18.07 -17.84 -4.82
N ASN A 9 -17.12 -17.30 -5.60
CA ASN A 9 -17.28 -16.05 -6.35
C ASN A 9 -17.80 -14.89 -5.48
N ARG A 10 -17.21 -14.75 -4.30
CA ARG A 10 -17.48 -13.66 -3.35
C ARG A 10 -16.20 -12.86 -3.11
N GLU A 11 -16.35 -11.68 -2.53
CA GLU A 11 -15.20 -10.89 -2.08
C GLU A 11 -14.55 -11.56 -0.84
N PRO A 12 -13.20 -11.61 -0.77
CA PRO A 12 -12.51 -12.03 0.45
C PRO A 12 -12.66 -10.99 1.56
N LEU A 13 -12.40 -11.39 2.80
CA LEU A 13 -12.42 -10.50 3.96
C LEU A 13 -11.38 -9.37 3.85
N VAL A 14 -10.28 -9.63 3.14
CA VAL A 14 -9.22 -8.66 2.88
C VAL A 14 -8.90 -8.69 1.40
N THR A 15 -9.13 -7.56 0.72
CA THR A 15 -8.86 -7.39 -0.70
C THR A 15 -7.39 -7.00 -0.94
N GLY A 16 -6.96 -7.07 -2.20
CA GLY A 16 -5.67 -6.50 -2.59
C GLY A 16 -5.61 -4.98 -2.37
N GLU A 17 -6.75 -4.28 -2.48
CA GLU A 17 -6.82 -2.84 -2.21
C GLU A 17 -6.60 -2.53 -0.73
N ASP A 18 -7.17 -3.33 0.18
CA ASP A 18 -6.95 -3.20 1.63
C ASP A 18 -5.47 -3.42 1.98
N GLY A 19 -4.85 -4.42 1.35
CA GLY A 19 -3.41 -4.65 1.45
C GLY A 19 -2.60 -3.45 0.95
N ARG A 20 -2.96 -2.88 -0.20
CA ARG A 20 -2.30 -1.70 -0.78
C ARG A 20 -2.38 -0.49 0.14
N ARG A 21 -3.55 -0.20 0.73
CA ARG A 21 -3.75 0.91 1.68
C ARG A 21 -2.87 0.75 2.93
N THR A 22 -2.71 -0.48 3.41
CA THR A 22 -1.85 -0.79 4.56
C THR A 22 -0.37 -0.49 4.24
N VAL A 23 0.12 -1.01 3.11
CA VAL A 23 1.51 -0.74 2.66
C VAL A 23 1.72 0.76 2.43
N GLU A 24 0.71 1.46 1.90
CA GLU A 24 0.72 2.91 1.71
C GLU A 24 0.85 3.70 3.00
N LEU A 25 0.12 3.33 4.04
CA LEU A 25 0.27 3.95 5.35
C LEU A 25 1.69 3.78 5.90
N PHE A 26 2.26 2.57 5.84
CA PHE A 26 3.63 2.34 6.32
C PHE A 26 4.66 3.14 5.51
N THR A 27 4.54 3.19 4.18
CA THR A 27 5.44 4.03 3.37
C THR A 27 5.31 5.51 3.76
N ALA A 28 4.09 6.01 3.99
CA ALA A 28 3.87 7.40 4.40
C ALA A 28 4.55 7.73 5.74
N ILE A 29 4.50 6.80 6.72
CA ILE A 29 5.18 6.96 8.01
C ILE A 29 6.70 7.07 7.81
N TYR A 30 7.30 6.20 6.99
CA TYR A 30 8.74 6.25 6.72
C TYR A 30 9.14 7.53 5.98
N ARG A 31 8.38 7.94 4.95
CA ARG A 31 8.64 9.19 4.22
C ARG A 31 8.48 10.41 5.12
N SER A 32 7.42 10.47 5.93
CA SER A 32 7.17 11.56 6.87
C SER A 32 8.29 11.67 7.91
N THR A 33 8.76 10.53 8.44
CA THR A 33 9.87 10.49 9.40
C THR A 33 11.18 10.92 8.75
N ARG A 34 11.47 10.45 7.53
CA ARG A 34 12.69 10.80 6.78
C ARG A 34 12.74 12.28 6.45
N ASP A 35 11.64 12.82 5.94
CA ASP A 35 11.58 14.19 5.40
C ASP A 35 11.14 15.20 6.47
N ASN A 36 10.73 14.73 7.66
CA ASN A 36 10.17 15.52 8.76
C ASN A 36 9.02 16.46 8.31
N MET A 37 8.18 15.95 7.41
CA MET A 37 7.09 16.69 6.79
C MET A 37 5.80 15.85 6.73
N PRO A 38 4.62 16.50 6.77
CA PRO A 38 3.36 15.83 6.48
C PRO A 38 3.35 15.23 5.07
N VAL A 39 2.75 14.05 4.93
CA VAL A 39 2.61 13.35 3.65
C VAL A 39 1.14 13.32 3.24
N LYS A 40 0.85 13.57 1.98
CA LYS A 40 -0.50 13.56 1.41
C LYS A 40 -0.77 12.24 0.71
N PHE A 41 -1.96 11.69 0.90
CA PHE A 41 -2.46 10.52 0.18
C PHE A 41 -3.27 10.91 -1.07
N PRO A 42 -3.31 10.06 -2.11
CA PRO A 42 -2.49 8.84 -2.28
C PRO A 42 -1.01 9.17 -2.49
N LEU A 43 -0.13 8.22 -2.21
CA LEU A 43 1.31 8.39 -2.39
C LEU A 43 1.69 8.24 -3.86
N GLU A 44 2.41 9.24 -4.37
CA GLU A 44 3.07 9.13 -5.66
C GLU A 44 4.32 8.23 -5.58
N PRO A 45 4.66 7.50 -6.65
CA PRO A 45 5.93 6.78 -6.74
C PRO A 45 7.13 7.71 -6.60
N GLU A 46 8.15 7.29 -5.85
CA GLU A 46 9.42 7.99 -5.66
C GLU A 46 10.58 7.10 -6.14
N ASN A 47 11.47 7.64 -6.97
CA ASN A 47 12.65 6.93 -7.45
C ASN A 47 13.86 7.23 -6.55
N LYS A 48 13.76 6.80 -5.29
CA LYS A 48 14.81 6.94 -4.27
C LYS A 48 15.26 5.54 -3.82
N ASN A 49 16.39 5.46 -3.13
CA ASN A 49 16.94 4.21 -2.60
C ASN A 49 16.18 3.67 -1.36
N ASP A 50 14.96 4.12 -1.11
CA ASP A 50 14.07 3.57 -0.09
C ASP A 50 13.12 2.53 -0.70
N MET A 51 12.52 1.70 0.16
CA MET A 51 11.65 0.59 -0.27
C MET A 51 10.28 1.11 -0.73
N ASP A 52 10.24 1.82 -1.86
CA ASP A 52 9.01 2.25 -2.50
C ASP A 52 8.62 1.28 -3.62
N GLY A 53 7.75 0.32 -3.30
CA GLY A 53 7.27 -0.70 -4.23
C GLY A 53 6.34 -0.21 -5.35
N ARG A 54 6.30 1.09 -5.62
CA ARG A 54 5.34 1.75 -6.54
C ARG A 54 5.92 2.15 -7.90
N LEU A 55 7.22 1.97 -8.13
CA LEU A 55 7.91 2.47 -9.34
C LEU A 55 7.49 1.80 -10.67
N ASN A 56 6.67 0.75 -10.65
CA ASN A 56 6.24 0.00 -11.83
C ASN A 56 4.72 -0.22 -11.89
N LEU A 57 3.93 0.61 -11.18
CA LEU A 57 2.45 0.59 -11.23
C LEU A 57 1.90 1.49 -12.34
#